data_AF-A0AAW1C8A4-F1
#
_entry.id   AF-A0AAW1C8A4-F1
#
_cell.length_a   1.000
_cell.length_b   1.000
_cell.length_c   1.000
_cell.angle_alpha   90.00
_cell.angle_beta   90.00
_cell.angle_gamma   90.00
#
_symmetry.space_group_name_H-M   'P 1'
#
loop_
_entity.id
_entity.type
_entity.pdbx_description
1 polymer ?
#
loop_
_entity_poly.entity_id
_entity_poly.type
_entity_poly.pdbx_seq_one_letter_code
_entity_poly.pdbx_strand_id
1 'polypeptide(L)'
;MPLCAEDIDECAEGIIECHNHSRCVNLPGWYHCECRSGFHDNGTYSLSGESCVDIDECALKTHTCWNDSACINLAGGFDCLCPSGPSCTGDCLHEGDLKRNGQVWTLKKDRCSVCSCKDGKIFCRRTACDCENLSVDFFCCPECDTRVTSQCLDQNGHKLYRSGDNWTYSCQQCRCLEGEVDCWPLACPALNCDYTAI
;
A
#
# COMPACT_ATOMS: atom_id res chain seq x y z
N MET A 1 -20.22 61.61 21.20
CA MET A 1 -20.50 60.76 20.03
C MET A 1 -19.62 59.54 20.14
N PRO A 2 -20.16 58.32 20.32
CA PRO A 2 -19.32 57.14 20.49
C PRO A 2 -18.74 56.71 19.14
N LEU A 3 -17.52 56.20 19.20
CA LEU A 3 -16.66 55.82 18.08
C LEU A 3 -17.26 54.65 17.27
N CYS A 4 -17.29 54.78 15.94
CA CYS A 4 -17.35 53.62 15.02
C CYS A 4 -15.98 52.93 15.02
N ALA A 5 -15.61 52.18 16.04
CA ALA A 5 -14.23 51.67 16.14
C ALA A 5 -14.04 50.17 16.30
N GLU A 6 -15.05 49.39 16.72
CA GLU A 6 -14.87 47.93 16.82
C GLU A 6 -16.10 47.20 16.29
N ASP A 7 -15.83 46.18 15.49
CA ASP A 7 -16.81 45.23 14.97
C ASP A 7 -17.38 44.39 16.12
N ILE A 8 -18.69 44.11 16.08
CA ILE A 8 -19.33 43.23 17.06
C ILE A 8 -19.37 41.84 16.46
N ASP A 9 -18.71 40.88 17.09
CA ASP A 9 -18.76 39.50 16.63
C ASP A 9 -20.07 38.84 17.08
N GLU A 10 -21.11 38.90 16.23
CA GLU A 10 -22.44 38.38 16.57
C GLU A 10 -22.45 36.85 16.74
N CYS A 11 -21.44 36.15 16.21
CA CYS A 11 -21.28 34.71 16.32
C CYS A 11 -20.68 34.31 17.68
N ALA A 12 -19.62 35.00 18.12
CA ALA A 12 -18.96 34.74 19.40
C ALA A 12 -19.83 35.17 20.60
N GLU A 13 -20.57 36.25 20.45
CA GLU A 13 -21.49 36.76 21.46
C GLU A 13 -22.83 35.99 21.49
N GLY A 14 -23.05 35.05 20.56
CA GLY A 14 -24.25 34.21 20.50
C GLY A 14 -25.53 35.01 20.18
N ILE A 15 -25.39 36.18 19.55
CA ILE A 15 -26.50 37.04 19.16
C ILE A 15 -27.27 36.43 17.99
N ILE A 16 -26.56 35.73 17.09
CA ILE A 16 -27.13 35.05 15.92
C ILE A 16 -26.98 33.55 16.05
N GLU A 17 -28.10 32.84 15.92
CA GLU A 17 -28.14 31.39 15.78
C GLU A 17 -28.49 31.02 14.35
N CYS A 18 -27.55 30.38 13.66
CA CYS A 18 -27.75 29.91 12.29
C CYS A 18 -28.46 28.55 12.27
N HIS A 19 -29.48 28.44 11.43
CA HIS A 19 -30.32 27.26 11.32
C HIS A 19 -29.84 26.28 10.25
N ASN A 20 -30.33 25.05 10.33
CA ASN A 20 -30.21 24.02 9.29
C ASN A 20 -28.77 23.78 8.78
N HIS A 21 -28.01 22.94 9.49
CA HIS A 21 -26.66 22.50 9.07
C HIS A 21 -25.69 23.62 8.62
N SER A 22 -25.86 24.84 9.13
CA SER A 22 -25.01 26.01 8.84
C SER A 22 -24.23 26.45 10.09
N ARG A 23 -23.27 27.37 9.90
CA ARG A 23 -22.50 28.02 10.95
C ARG A 23 -22.48 29.53 10.75
N CYS A 24 -22.44 30.26 11.85
CA CYS A 24 -22.25 31.70 11.83
C CYS A 24 -20.80 32.04 11.46
N VAL A 25 -20.63 33.02 10.57
CA VAL A 25 -19.36 33.61 10.15
C VAL A 25 -19.45 35.12 10.36
N ASN A 26 -18.63 35.63 11.27
CA ASN A 26 -18.52 37.07 11.54
C ASN A 26 -17.67 37.76 10.48
N LEU A 27 -18.07 38.96 10.07
CA LEU A 27 -17.41 39.78 9.07
C LEU A 27 -17.45 41.26 9.51
N PRO A 28 -16.48 42.09 9.13
CA PRO A 28 -16.48 43.49 9.59
C PRO A 28 -17.75 44.25 9.20
N GLY A 29 -18.58 44.58 10.19
CA GLY A 29 -19.84 45.30 10.07
C GLY A 29 -21.07 44.45 9.71
N TRP A 30 -20.97 43.11 9.63
CA TRP A 30 -22.11 42.21 9.44
C TRP A 30 -21.78 40.72 9.70
N TYR A 31 -22.77 39.83 9.56
CA TYR A 31 -22.56 38.38 9.66
C TYR A 31 -23.26 37.62 8.53
N HIS A 32 -22.89 36.35 8.34
CA HIS A 32 -23.68 35.40 7.55
C HIS A 32 -23.61 33.97 8.09
N CYS A 33 -24.65 33.18 7.80
CA CYS A 33 -24.77 31.76 8.05
C CYS A 33 -24.31 30.89 6.87
N GLU A 34 -23.07 30.42 6.89
CA GLU A 34 -22.49 29.55 5.87
C GLU A 34 -22.87 28.08 6.07
N CYS A 35 -23.22 27.35 5.01
CA CYS A 35 -23.45 25.89 5.08
C CYS A 35 -22.20 25.15 5.57
N ARG A 36 -22.38 24.16 6.46
CA ARG A 36 -21.28 23.32 6.93
C ARG A 36 -20.75 22.43 5.79
N SER A 37 -19.54 21.92 5.97
CA SER A 37 -18.98 20.91 5.07
C SER A 37 -19.97 19.75 4.85
N GLY A 38 -20.16 19.37 3.58
CA GLY A 38 -21.18 18.38 3.18
C GLY A 38 -22.55 18.98 2.83
N PHE A 39 -22.73 20.30 2.94
CA PHE A 39 -23.98 20.99 2.60
C PHE A 39 -23.73 22.15 1.64
N HIS A 40 -24.73 22.48 0.82
CA HIS A 40 -24.72 23.60 -0.10
C HIS A 40 -26.04 24.38 -0.06
N ASP A 41 -26.02 25.64 -0.49
CA ASP A 41 -27.24 26.43 -0.63
C ASP A 41 -28.10 25.90 -1.78
N ASN A 42 -29.42 25.76 -1.56
CA ASN A 42 -30.36 25.27 -2.58
C ASN A 42 -30.59 26.21 -3.78
N GLY A 43 -29.83 27.31 -3.89
CA GLY A 43 -29.97 28.36 -4.90
C GLY A 43 -30.72 29.59 -4.40
N THR A 44 -31.20 29.57 -3.15
CA THR A 44 -31.79 30.73 -2.46
C THR A 44 -31.04 31.01 -1.17
N TYR A 45 -30.04 31.88 -1.26
CA TYR A 45 -29.30 32.36 -0.10
C TYR A 45 -30.23 32.85 1.01
N SER A 46 -30.11 32.25 2.20
CA SER A 46 -30.81 32.69 3.41
C SER A 46 -29.83 33.25 4.44
N LEU A 47 -30.13 34.44 4.96
CA LEU A 47 -29.39 35.04 6.07
C LEU A 47 -29.48 34.20 7.35
N SER A 48 -30.49 33.36 7.50
CA SER A 48 -30.67 32.46 8.65
C SER A 48 -30.02 31.08 8.45
N GLY A 49 -29.48 30.77 7.27
CA GLY A 49 -28.89 29.46 6.95
C GLY A 49 -29.89 28.34 6.65
N GLU A 50 -31.20 28.63 6.62
CA GLU A 50 -32.25 27.63 6.35
C GLU A 50 -32.14 26.95 4.98
N SER A 51 -31.45 27.56 4.03
CA SER A 51 -31.33 27.10 2.64
C SER A 51 -30.28 26.01 2.43
N CYS A 52 -29.54 25.61 3.47
CA CYS A 52 -28.54 24.56 3.37
C CYS A 52 -29.18 23.18 3.19
N VAL A 53 -28.85 22.55 2.07
CA VAL A 53 -29.26 21.19 1.73
C VAL A 53 -28.02 20.31 1.58
N ASP A 54 -28.22 19.03 1.85
CA ASP A 54 -27.18 18.02 1.78
C ASP A 54 -26.59 17.90 0.36
N ILE A 55 -25.27 17.75 0.27
CA ILE A 55 -24.60 17.44 -1.00
C ILE A 55 -24.67 15.93 -1.21
N ASP A 56 -25.48 15.47 -2.15
CA ASP A 56 -25.55 14.04 -2.47
C ASP A 56 -24.33 13.61 -3.31
N GLU A 57 -23.25 13.19 -2.64
CA GLU A 57 -22.02 12.76 -3.34
C GLU A 57 -22.22 11.49 -4.17
N CYS A 58 -23.24 10.69 -3.84
CA CYS A 58 -23.62 9.50 -4.58
C CYS A 58 -24.28 9.85 -5.93
N ALA A 59 -25.23 10.78 -5.92
CA ALA A 59 -25.88 11.29 -7.13
C ALA A 59 -24.91 12.05 -8.03
N LEU A 60 -24.01 12.85 -7.42
CA LEU A 60 -23.01 13.64 -8.13
C LEU A 60 -21.79 12.80 -8.60
N LYS A 61 -21.66 11.56 -8.13
CA LYS A 61 -20.51 10.68 -8.40
C LYS A 61 -19.17 11.30 -7.99
N THR A 62 -19.18 12.12 -6.95
CA THR A 62 -17.98 12.76 -6.36
C THR A 62 -17.44 11.97 -5.17
N HIS A 63 -18.13 10.90 -4.76
CA HIS A 63 -17.69 10.01 -3.69
C HIS A 63 -16.35 9.32 -3.99
N THR A 64 -15.66 8.90 -2.94
CA THR A 64 -14.38 8.16 -3.04
C THR A 64 -14.53 6.65 -2.79
N CYS A 65 -15.75 6.11 -2.91
CA CYS A 65 -16.01 4.67 -2.77
C CYS A 65 -15.18 3.81 -3.76
N TRP A 66 -14.67 2.68 -3.28
CA TRP A 66 -13.72 1.82 -3.98
C TRP A 66 -14.41 0.72 -4.81
N ASN A 67 -13.85 0.37 -5.98
CA ASN A 67 -14.13 -0.84 -6.77
C ASN A 67 -15.62 -1.25 -6.85
N ASP A 68 -16.44 -0.36 -7.42
CA ASP A 68 -17.89 -0.56 -7.64
C ASP A 68 -18.73 -0.79 -6.37
N SER A 69 -18.23 -0.39 -5.20
CA SER A 69 -19.05 -0.37 -3.97
C SER A 69 -20.24 0.57 -4.12
N ALA A 70 -21.36 0.18 -3.50
CA ALA A 70 -22.59 0.95 -3.54
C ALA A 70 -22.47 2.14 -2.59
N CYS A 71 -22.49 3.36 -3.13
CA CYS A 71 -22.51 4.58 -2.34
C CYS A 71 -23.89 4.74 -1.66
N ILE A 72 -23.90 5.04 -0.35
CA ILE A 72 -25.07 5.51 0.37
C ILE A 72 -24.85 6.97 0.75
N ASN A 73 -25.80 7.83 0.37
CA ASN A 73 -25.77 9.22 0.79
C ASN A 73 -26.22 9.36 2.26
N LEU A 74 -25.51 10.17 3.03
CA LEU A 74 -25.80 10.48 4.43
C LEU A 74 -25.86 12.00 4.61
N ALA A 75 -26.55 12.49 5.65
CA ALA A 75 -26.56 13.92 5.91
C ALA A 75 -25.15 14.43 6.27
N GLY A 76 -24.57 15.26 5.40
CA GLY A 76 -23.24 15.84 5.50
C GLY A 76 -22.11 14.99 4.92
N GLY A 77 -22.40 13.93 4.16
CA GLY A 77 -21.40 13.09 3.52
C GLY A 77 -21.95 11.76 2.97
N PHE A 78 -21.09 10.76 2.81
CA PHE A 78 -21.51 9.46 2.26
C PHE A 78 -20.83 8.29 2.98
N ASP A 79 -21.41 7.09 2.80
CA ASP A 79 -20.84 5.82 3.19
C ASP A 79 -20.77 4.87 1.98
N CYS A 80 -19.94 3.83 2.04
CA CYS A 80 -19.72 2.90 0.94
C CYS A 80 -20.06 1.47 1.38
N LEU A 81 -21.14 0.90 0.84
CA LEU A 81 -21.51 -0.50 1.05
C LEU A 81 -20.77 -1.44 0.10
N CYS A 82 -20.12 -2.42 0.69
CA CYS A 82 -19.47 -3.52 -0.01
C CYS A 82 -20.45 -4.70 -0.15
N PRO A 83 -20.75 -5.19 -1.37
CA PRO A 83 -21.56 -6.40 -1.54
C PRO A 83 -20.87 -7.70 -1.07
N SER A 84 -19.57 -7.66 -0.74
CA SER A 84 -18.78 -8.83 -0.32
C SER A 84 -18.03 -8.60 1.01
N GLY A 85 -18.77 -8.50 2.12
CA GLY A 85 -18.20 -8.62 3.46
C GLY A 85 -17.13 -7.56 3.86
N PRO A 86 -16.45 -7.75 5.00
CA PRO A 86 -16.02 -6.67 5.89
C PRO A 86 -14.84 -5.76 5.47
N SER A 87 -14.38 -5.70 4.21
CA SER A 87 -13.33 -4.71 3.88
C SER A 87 -13.29 -4.26 2.42
N CYS A 88 -13.98 -3.15 2.11
CA CYS A 88 -13.71 -2.33 0.91
C CYS A 88 -12.36 -1.59 0.99
N THR A 89 -11.55 -1.78 2.03
CA THR A 89 -10.22 -1.15 2.14
C THR A 89 -9.18 -1.76 1.20
N GLY A 90 -9.42 -2.99 0.68
CA GLY A 90 -8.40 -3.73 -0.06
C GLY A 90 -7.32 -4.33 0.84
N ASP A 91 -7.65 -4.53 2.12
CA ASP A 91 -6.76 -5.12 3.12
C ASP A 91 -6.63 -6.64 2.90
N CYS A 92 -5.48 -7.18 3.28
CA CYS A 92 -5.14 -8.60 3.11
C CYS A 92 -5.10 -9.28 4.48
N LEU A 93 -5.75 -10.44 4.62
CA LEU A 93 -5.57 -11.29 5.80
C LEU A 93 -4.34 -12.20 5.62
N HIS A 94 -3.37 -12.13 6.52
CA HIS A 94 -2.15 -12.94 6.48
C HIS A 94 -1.83 -13.54 7.86
N GLU A 95 -1.84 -14.87 7.96
CA GLU A 95 -1.55 -15.60 9.21
C GLU A 95 -2.35 -15.10 10.45
N GLY A 96 -3.58 -14.64 10.22
CA GLY A 96 -4.46 -14.10 11.28
C GLY A 96 -4.29 -12.60 11.54
N ASP A 97 -3.29 -11.94 10.95
CA ASP A 97 -3.12 -10.49 10.99
C ASP A 97 -3.79 -9.81 9.79
N LEU A 98 -4.46 -8.69 10.03
CA LEU A 98 -4.91 -7.79 8.96
C LEU A 98 -3.73 -6.93 8.48
N LYS A 99 -3.43 -6.98 7.18
CA LYS A 99 -2.44 -6.11 6.51
C LYS A 99 -3.18 -5.07 5.69
N ARG A 100 -2.89 -3.79 5.93
CA ARG A 100 -3.55 -2.69 5.21
C ARG A 100 -3.20 -2.67 3.74
N ASN A 101 -4.11 -2.20 2.88
CA ASN A 101 -3.79 -1.97 1.47
C ASN A 101 -2.57 -1.04 1.33
N GLY A 102 -1.58 -1.43 0.55
CA GLY A 102 -0.30 -0.76 0.41
C GLY A 102 0.74 -1.09 1.50
N GLN A 103 0.38 -1.85 2.54
CA GLN A 103 1.33 -2.26 3.57
C GLN A 103 2.39 -3.20 3.00
N VAL A 104 3.65 -2.95 3.36
CA VAL A 104 4.81 -3.79 3.06
C VAL A 104 5.35 -4.40 4.35
N TRP A 105 5.72 -5.68 4.33
CA TRP A 105 6.29 -6.38 5.47
C TRP A 105 7.25 -7.49 5.04
N THR A 106 8.16 -7.88 5.93
CA THR A 106 9.04 -9.04 5.76
C THR A 106 8.41 -10.28 6.38
N LEU A 107 8.51 -11.43 5.72
CA LEU A 107 7.99 -12.69 6.28
C LEU A 107 8.83 -13.17 7.47
N LYS A 108 8.17 -13.69 8.51
CA LYS A 108 8.85 -14.28 9.68
C LYS A 108 9.57 -15.60 9.34
N LYS A 109 8.98 -16.40 8.44
CA LYS A 109 9.53 -17.70 8.01
C LYS A 109 10.68 -17.56 7.02
N ASP A 110 10.62 -16.53 6.17
CA ASP A 110 11.67 -16.19 5.22
C ASP A 110 11.95 -14.69 5.32
N ARG A 111 12.95 -14.35 6.12
CA ARG A 111 13.36 -12.96 6.37
C ARG A 111 13.92 -12.26 5.12
N CYS A 112 14.14 -13.00 4.04
CA CYS A 112 14.59 -12.45 2.77
C CYS A 112 13.41 -12.17 1.82
N SER A 113 12.20 -12.57 2.16
CA SER A 113 10.99 -12.27 1.40
C SER A 113 10.27 -11.04 1.93
N VAL A 114 10.08 -10.07 1.04
CA VAL A 114 9.31 -8.85 1.28
C VAL A 114 7.97 -8.98 0.55
N CYS A 115 6.89 -8.86 1.31
CA CYS A 115 5.52 -8.93 0.82
C CYS A 115 4.84 -7.58 0.88
N SER A 116 3.91 -7.35 -0.03
CA SER A 116 3.04 -6.18 -0.07
C SER A 116 1.59 -6.61 -0.25
N CYS A 117 0.68 -5.94 0.45
CA CYS A 117 -0.74 -6.07 0.22
C CYS A 117 -1.15 -5.05 -0.85
N LYS A 118 -1.79 -5.52 -1.90
CA LYS A 118 -2.37 -4.67 -2.94
C LYS A 118 -3.72 -5.22 -3.33
N ASP A 119 -4.76 -4.46 -3.01
CA ASP A 119 -6.15 -4.72 -3.40
C ASP A 119 -6.61 -6.12 -2.99
N GLY A 120 -6.40 -6.46 -1.71
CA GLY A 120 -6.77 -7.75 -1.12
C GLY A 120 -5.87 -8.93 -1.52
N LYS A 121 -4.84 -8.69 -2.35
CA LYS A 121 -3.88 -9.71 -2.78
C LYS A 121 -2.51 -9.46 -2.19
N ILE A 122 -1.89 -10.53 -1.71
CA ILE A 122 -0.54 -10.51 -1.18
C ILE A 122 0.44 -10.84 -2.30
N PHE A 123 1.38 -9.94 -2.55
CA PHE A 123 2.46 -10.11 -3.51
C PHE A 123 3.77 -10.18 -2.75
N CYS A 124 4.49 -11.30 -2.84
CA CYS A 124 5.78 -11.49 -2.20
C CYS A 124 6.89 -11.59 -3.24
N ARG A 125 8.03 -11.00 -2.93
CA ARG A 125 9.26 -11.13 -3.70
C ARG A 125 10.46 -11.22 -2.79
N ARG A 126 11.54 -11.81 -3.29
CA ARG A 126 12.82 -11.77 -2.58
C ARG A 126 13.34 -10.33 -2.51
N THR A 127 14.06 -10.02 -1.44
CA THR A 127 14.73 -8.74 -1.22
C THR A 127 15.65 -8.46 -2.39
N ALA A 128 15.53 -7.27 -2.98
CA ALA A 128 16.44 -6.85 -4.05
C ALA A 128 17.82 -6.56 -3.45
N CYS A 129 18.86 -7.05 -4.10
CA CYS A 129 20.22 -6.95 -3.61
C CYS A 129 20.93 -5.76 -4.24
N ASP A 130 21.40 -4.85 -3.39
CA ASP A 130 22.22 -3.70 -3.75
C ASP A 130 23.64 -3.93 -3.21
N CYS A 131 24.51 -4.51 -4.04
CA CYS A 131 25.86 -4.88 -3.64
C CYS A 131 26.83 -3.68 -3.54
N GLU A 132 26.41 -2.48 -3.93
CA GLU A 132 27.19 -1.25 -3.71
C GLU A 132 27.06 -0.77 -2.26
N ASN A 133 26.01 -1.20 -1.55
CA ASN A 133 25.74 -0.85 -0.17
C ASN A 133 26.54 -1.73 0.80
N LEU A 134 27.38 -1.10 1.63
CA LEU A 134 28.21 -1.76 2.65
C LEU A 134 27.41 -2.45 3.76
N SER A 135 26.11 -2.15 3.90
CA SER A 135 25.22 -2.77 4.90
C SER A 135 24.31 -3.86 4.30
N VAL A 136 24.63 -4.37 3.11
CA VAL A 136 23.86 -5.44 2.46
C VAL A 136 23.87 -6.71 3.31
N ASP A 137 22.71 -7.34 3.46
CA ASP A 137 22.57 -8.58 4.22
C ASP A 137 23.06 -9.77 3.38
N PHE A 138 24.30 -10.22 3.62
CA PHE A 138 24.91 -11.33 2.86
C PHE A 138 24.14 -12.65 2.95
N PHE A 139 23.30 -12.86 3.97
CA PHE A 139 22.46 -14.05 4.00
C PHE A 139 21.31 -13.96 2.99
N CYS A 140 20.72 -12.78 2.82
CA CYS A 140 19.67 -12.58 1.82
C CYS A 140 20.23 -12.36 0.41
N CYS A 141 21.43 -11.80 0.34
CA CYS A 141 22.17 -11.42 -0.86
C CYS A 141 23.58 -12.04 -0.87
N PRO A 142 23.69 -13.39 -0.91
CA PRO A 142 24.98 -14.07 -0.92
C PRO A 142 25.86 -13.67 -2.12
N GLU A 143 25.25 -13.27 -3.23
CA GLU A 143 25.94 -12.80 -4.44
C GLU A 143 26.77 -11.53 -4.24
N CYS A 144 26.46 -10.76 -3.20
CA CYS A 144 27.22 -9.57 -2.85
C CYS A 144 28.48 -9.90 -2.04
N ASP A 145 28.65 -11.13 -1.56
CA ASP A 145 29.84 -11.53 -0.82
C ASP A 145 31.03 -11.76 -1.74
N THR A 146 31.96 -10.80 -1.76
CA THR A 146 33.17 -10.85 -2.59
C THR A 146 34.36 -11.52 -1.92
N ARG A 147 34.23 -12.02 -0.69
CA ARG A 147 35.35 -12.66 0.02
C ARG A 147 35.76 -13.93 -0.73
N VAL A 148 37.08 -14.11 -0.88
CA VAL A 148 37.64 -15.31 -1.54
C VAL A 148 37.25 -16.59 -0.80
N THR A 149 37.12 -16.50 0.53
CA THR A 149 36.67 -17.63 1.37
C THR A 149 35.25 -18.08 1.09
N SER A 150 34.43 -17.20 0.49
CA SER A 150 33.02 -17.46 0.19
C SER A 150 32.81 -17.96 -1.24
N GLN A 151 33.89 -18.14 -2.00
CA GLN A 151 33.87 -18.61 -3.38
C GLN A 151 34.02 -20.14 -3.42
N CYS A 152 33.34 -20.78 -4.37
CA CYS A 152 33.37 -22.23 -4.55
C CYS A 152 34.06 -22.60 -5.85
N LEU A 153 34.83 -23.68 -5.83
CA LEU A 153 35.28 -24.36 -7.04
C LEU A 153 34.24 -25.38 -7.49
N ASP A 154 34.05 -25.49 -8.79
CA ASP A 154 33.23 -26.52 -9.39
C ASP A 154 33.82 -27.92 -9.19
N GLN A 155 33.06 -28.95 -9.54
CA GLN A 155 33.43 -30.35 -9.32
C GLN A 155 34.71 -30.75 -10.03
N ASN A 156 35.08 -30.03 -11.10
CA ASN A 156 36.29 -30.26 -11.87
C ASN A 156 37.48 -29.43 -11.33
N GLY A 157 37.25 -28.50 -10.42
CA GLY A 157 38.27 -27.59 -9.90
C GLY A 157 38.74 -26.54 -10.90
N HIS A 158 37.99 -26.29 -11.96
CA HIS A 158 38.40 -25.43 -13.08
C HIS A 158 37.66 -24.10 -13.11
N LYS A 159 36.42 -24.08 -12.61
CA LYS A 159 35.58 -22.88 -12.61
C LYS A 159 35.28 -22.45 -11.20
N LEU A 160 35.42 -21.16 -10.96
CA LEU A 160 35.19 -20.53 -9.67
C LEU A 160 33.86 -19.78 -9.71
N TYR A 161 33.04 -20.00 -8.68
CA TYR A 161 31.70 -19.49 -8.51
C TYR A 161 31.62 -18.64 -7.25
N ARG A 162 30.86 -17.55 -7.29
CA ARG A 162 30.60 -16.70 -6.13
C ARG A 162 29.51 -17.32 -5.25
N SER A 163 29.48 -16.97 -3.98
CA SER A 163 28.37 -17.33 -3.09
C SER A 163 27.04 -16.85 -3.73
N GLY A 164 26.02 -17.69 -3.76
CA GLY A 164 24.75 -17.42 -4.44
C GLY A 164 24.65 -17.93 -5.88
N ASP A 165 25.77 -18.21 -6.56
CA ASP A 165 25.76 -18.73 -7.93
C ASP A 165 25.21 -20.16 -7.99
N ASN A 166 24.56 -20.47 -9.11
CA ASN A 166 24.03 -21.79 -9.42
C ASN A 166 24.60 -22.31 -10.75
N TRP A 167 24.87 -23.61 -10.83
CA TRP A 167 25.29 -24.27 -12.08
C TRP A 167 24.77 -25.70 -12.15
N THR A 168 24.76 -26.25 -13.36
CA THR A 168 24.42 -27.64 -13.62
C THR A 168 25.69 -28.42 -13.90
N TYR A 169 25.84 -29.59 -13.28
CA TYR A 169 26.96 -30.50 -13.51
C TYR A 169 26.43 -31.92 -13.65
N SER A 170 26.62 -32.54 -14.82
CA SER A 170 25.99 -33.81 -15.17
C SER A 170 24.46 -33.78 -14.91
N CYS A 171 23.96 -34.67 -14.03
CA CYS A 171 22.56 -34.79 -13.63
C CYS A 171 22.27 -34.12 -12.29
N GLN A 172 22.99 -33.05 -11.94
CA GLN A 172 22.84 -32.35 -10.67
C GLN A 172 22.74 -30.85 -10.89
N GLN A 173 21.91 -30.22 -10.08
CA GLN A 173 21.92 -28.78 -9.90
C GLN A 173 22.73 -28.48 -8.65
N CYS A 174 23.67 -27.55 -8.76
CA CYS A 174 24.56 -27.16 -7.70
C CYS A 174 24.49 -25.67 -7.43
N ARG A 175 24.80 -25.30 -6.19
CA ARG A 175 24.86 -23.92 -5.73
C ARG A 175 26.06 -23.72 -4.83
N CYS A 176 26.67 -22.55 -4.91
CA CYS A 176 27.70 -22.10 -4.00
C CYS A 176 27.06 -21.32 -2.85
N LEU A 177 27.36 -21.67 -1.61
CA LEU A 177 26.92 -20.94 -0.42
C LEU A 177 28.10 -20.80 0.53
N GLU A 178 28.60 -19.56 0.70
CA GLU A 178 29.64 -19.22 1.67
C GLU A 178 30.90 -20.12 1.58
N GLY A 179 31.28 -20.54 0.37
CA GLY A 179 32.45 -21.39 0.12
C GLY A 179 32.15 -22.89 0.09
N GLU A 180 30.90 -23.30 0.38
CA GLU A 180 30.45 -24.68 0.30
C GLU A 180 29.65 -24.94 -0.98
N VAL A 181 29.92 -26.09 -1.62
CA VAL A 181 29.16 -26.57 -2.79
C VAL A 181 28.07 -27.50 -2.32
N ASP A 182 26.82 -27.13 -2.56
CA ASP A 182 25.65 -27.98 -2.32
C ASP A 182 25.03 -28.40 -3.65
N CYS A 183 24.85 -29.71 -3.85
CA CYS A 183 24.38 -30.30 -5.11
C CYS A 183 23.21 -31.26 -4.85
N TRP A 184 22.15 -31.12 -5.64
CA TRP A 184 20.99 -32.01 -5.60
C TRP A 184 20.71 -32.65 -6.96
N PRO A 185 20.22 -33.90 -6.98
CA PRO A 185 19.95 -34.62 -8.21
C PRO A 185 18.81 -33.97 -9.01
N LEU A 186 18.99 -33.94 -10.34
CA LEU A 186 17.97 -33.58 -11.32
C LEU A 186 17.50 -34.83 -12.07
N ALA A 187 16.26 -34.81 -12.55
CA ALA A 187 15.76 -35.83 -13.46
C ALA A 187 16.53 -35.76 -14.78
N CYS A 188 17.32 -36.79 -15.06
CA CYS A 188 18.16 -36.81 -16.24
C CYS A 188 17.44 -37.45 -17.44
N PRO A 189 17.59 -36.89 -18.66
CA PRO A 189 17.10 -37.56 -19.86
C PRO A 189 17.83 -38.89 -20.05
N ALA A 190 17.08 -39.92 -20.45
CA ALA A 190 17.65 -41.23 -20.74
C ALA A 190 18.59 -41.13 -21.94
N LEU A 191 19.88 -41.30 -21.71
CA LEU A 191 20.87 -41.43 -22.77
C LEU A 191 20.82 -42.86 -23.31
N ASN A 192 20.11 -43.06 -24.42
CA ASN A 192 20.25 -44.28 -25.22
C ASN A 192 21.52 -44.16 -26.05
N CYS A 193 22.58 -44.84 -25.64
CA CYS A 193 23.78 -45.01 -26.46
C CYS A 193 23.52 -46.13 -27.48
N ASP A 194 23.21 -45.78 -28.73
CA ASP A 194 23.27 -46.72 -29.84
C ASP A 194 24.73 -46.90 -30.25
N TYR A 195 25.30 -48.06 -29.92
CA TYR A 195 26.61 -48.44 -30.42
C TYR A 195 26.46 -49.00 -31.84
N THR A 196 26.81 -48.21 -32.86
CA THR A 196 27.12 -48.78 -34.17
C THR A 196 28.49 -49.44 -34.08
N ALA A 197 28.51 -50.76 -33.88
CA ALA A 197 29.71 -51.55 -34.11
C ALA A 197 30.08 -51.44 -35.59
N ILE A 198 31.28 -50.91 -35.87
CA ILE A 198 31.94 -50.98 -37.19
C ILE A 198 32.57 -52.36 -37.32
#